data_AF-A0A7W8U9U8-F1
#
_entry.id   AF-A0A7W8U9U8-F1
#
_cell.length_a   1.000
_cell.length_b   1.000
_cell.length_c   1.000
_cell.angle_alpha   90.00
_cell.angle_beta   90.00
_cell.angle_gamma   90.00
#
_symmetry.space_group_name_H-M   'P 1'
#
loop_
_entity.id
_entity.type
_entity.pdbx_description
1 polymer ?
#
loop_
_entity_poly.entity_id
_entity_poly.type
_entity_poly.pdbx_seq_one_letter_code
_entity_poly.pdbx_strand_id
1 'polypeptide(L)' 'MPKTVAKQLAADPSVGTEELEAAVHYMRKKLIEAALLNAPAPFLTYRNKLIFETTLRIRRRRQSSI' A
#
# COMPACT_ATOMS: atom_id res chain seq x y z
N MET A 1 -5.29 -13.27 -4.53
CA MET A 1 -4.58 -12.24 -5.34
C MET A 1 -4.73 -10.87 -4.67
N PRO A 2 -3.74 -9.94 -4.76
CA PRO A 2 -3.63 -8.70 -3.97
C PRO A 2 -4.91 -7.85 -3.83
N LYS A 3 -5.79 -7.90 -4.84
CA LYS A 3 -7.09 -7.22 -4.87
C LYS A 3 -8.07 -7.70 -3.79
N THR A 4 -8.07 -8.98 -3.43
CA THR A 4 -8.95 -9.52 -2.37
C THR A 4 -8.52 -9.01 -1.00
N VAL A 5 -7.21 -9.05 -0.72
CA VAL A 5 -6.63 -8.54 0.54
C VAL A 5 -6.86 -7.04 0.67
N ALA A 6 -6.65 -6.28 -0.40
CA ALA A 6 -6.88 -4.84 -0.39
C ALA A 6 -8.36 -4.47 -0.12
N LYS A 7 -9.32 -5.28 -0.60
CA LYS A 7 -10.74 -5.08 -0.30
C LYS A 7 -11.06 -5.33 1.18
N GLN A 8 -10.50 -6.39 1.75
CA GLN A 8 -10.65 -6.71 3.18
C GLN A 8 -10.08 -5.58 4.04
N LEU A 9 -8.84 -5.18 3.77
CA LEU A 9 -8.18 -4.09 4.50
C LEU A 9 -8.89 -2.74 4.31
N ALA A 10 -9.52 -2.51 3.15
CA ALA A 10 -10.30 -1.29 2.91
C ALA A 10 -11.61 -1.23 3.71
N ALA A 11 -12.13 -2.38 4.14
CA ALA A 11 -13.30 -2.49 5.01
C ALA A 11 -12.93 -2.54 6.51
N ASP A 12 -11.66 -2.79 6.82
CA ASP A 12 -11.16 -2.86 8.19
C ASP A 12 -10.92 -1.45 8.78
N PRO A 13 -11.62 -1.06 9.85
CA PRO A 13 -11.41 0.22 10.52
C PRO A 13 -10.20 0.23 11.46
N SER A 14 -9.60 -0.93 11.77
CA SER A 14 -8.50 -1.03 12.74
C SER A 14 -7.19 -0.42 12.24
N VAL A 15 -7.08 -0.16 10.93
CA VAL A 15 -5.92 0.46 10.31
C VAL A 15 -6.32 1.80 9.70
N GLY A 16 -5.71 2.88 10.19
CA GLY A 16 -5.96 4.23 9.74
C GLY A 16 -5.52 4.47 8.29
N THR A 17 -6.15 5.44 7.62
CA THR A 17 -5.71 5.86 6.27
C THR A 17 -4.30 6.45 6.33
N GLU A 18 -3.99 7.21 7.37
CA GLU A 18 -2.67 7.81 7.60
C GLU A 18 -1.57 6.76 7.78
N GLU A 19 -1.86 5.68 8.51
CA GLU A 19 -0.92 4.56 8.71
C GLU A 19 -0.62 3.86 7.37
N LEU A 20 -1.63 3.65 6.53
CA LEU A 20 -1.44 3.09 5.19
C LEU A 20 -0.61 4.01 4.29
N GLU A 21 -0.84 5.33 4.35
CA GLU A 21 -0.06 6.32 3.60
C GLU A 21 1.40 6.35 4.04
N ALA A 22 1.65 6.34 5.35
CA ALA A 22 3.00 6.25 5.92
C ALA A 22 3.70 4.95 5.50
N ALA A 23 3.00 3.82 5.53
CA ALA A 23 3.54 2.54 5.11
C ALA A 23 3.88 2.52 3.61
N VAL A 24 3.03 3.09 2.74
CA VAL A 24 3.32 3.24 1.30
C VAL A 24 4.55 4.12 1.09
N HIS A 25 4.66 5.23 1.81
CA HIS A 25 5.83 6.12 1.73
C HIS A 25 7.12 5.41 2.12
N TYR A 26 7.12 4.69 3.24
CA TYR A 26 8.26 3.88 3.69
C TYR A 26 8.67 2.84 2.64
N MET A 27 7.69 2.10 2.10
CA MET A 27 7.97 1.07 1.10
C MET A 27 8.50 1.65 -0.21
N ARG A 28 8.01 2.83 -0.63
CA ARG A 28 8.58 3.55 -1.78
C ARG A 28 10.04 3.91 -1.55
N LYS A 29 10.39 4.45 -0.37
CA LYS A 29 11.78 4.74 -0.02
C LYS A 29 12.66 3.49 -0.10
N LYS A 30 12.20 2.36 0.44
CA LYS A 30 12.96 1.10 0.39
C LYS A 30 13.15 0.54 -1.02
N LEU A 31 12.17 0.69 -1.90
CA LEU A 31 12.32 0.29 -3.29
C LEU A 31 13.28 1.21 -4.06
N ILE A 32 13.26 2.52 -3.78
CA ILE A 32 14.20 3.48 -4.35
C ILE A 32 15.63 3.17 -3.89
N GLU A 33 15.82 2.94 -2.57
CA GLU A 33 17.11 2.57 -2.00
C GLU A 33 17.67 1.30 -2.64
N ALA A 34 16.85 0.25 -2.80
CA ALA A 34 17.27 -0.98 -3.49
C ALA A 34 17.70 -0.71 -4.94
N ALA A 35 16.95 0.11 -5.67
CA ALA A 35 17.29 0.49 -7.04
C ALA A 35 18.62 1.26 -7.13
N LEU A 36 18.84 2.21 -6.23
CA LEU A 36 20.09 2.99 -6.17
C LEU A 36 21.32 2.12 -5.88
N LEU A 37 21.14 1.05 -5.10
CA LEU A 37 22.20 0.11 -4.74
C LEU A 37 22.37 -1.02 -5.77
N ASN A 38 21.64 -1.02 -6.89
CA ASN A 38 21.55 -2.16 -7.82
C ASN A 38 21.19 -3.48 -7.12
N ALA A 39 20.46 -3.40 -6.01
CA ALA A 39 20.00 -4.54 -5.24
C ALA A 39 18.65 -5.05 -5.76
N PRO A 40 18.34 -6.34 -5.60
CA PRO A 40 17.03 -6.88 -5.96
C PRO A 40 15.92 -6.20 -5.17
N ALA A 41 14.82 -5.86 -5.86
CA ALA A 41 13.66 -5.27 -5.21
C ALA A 41 13.04 -6.25 -4.20
N PRO A 42 12.89 -5.89 -2.92
CA PRO A 42 12.32 -6.79 -1.94
C PRO A 42 10.86 -7.11 -2.27
N PHE A 43 10.57 -8.37 -2.58
CA PHE A 43 9.26 -8.82 -3.09
C PHE A 43 8.11 -8.42 -2.16
N LEU A 44 8.27 -8.62 -0.85
CA LEU A 44 7.23 -8.29 0.14
C LEU A 44 6.98 -6.78 0.20
N THR A 45 8.02 -5.95 0.12
CA THR A 45 7.91 -4.49 0.05
C THR A 45 7.13 -4.06 -1.19
N TYR A 46 7.46 -4.63 -2.36
CA TYR A 46 6.74 -4.34 -3.59
C TYR A 46 5.26 -4.77 -3.52
N ARG A 47 4.99 -6.00 -3.09
CA ARG A 47 3.64 -6.56 -3.00
C ARG A 47 2.78 -5.82 -1.99
N ASN A 48 3.30 -5.52 -0.81
CA ASN A 48 2.56 -4.84 0.25
C ASN A 48 2.26 -3.39 -0.13
N LYS A 49 3.21 -2.71 -0.81
CA LYS A 49 2.95 -1.37 -1.38
C LYS A 49 1.74 -1.39 -2.31
N LEU A 50 1.68 -2.34 -3.25
CA LEU A 50 0.54 -2.46 -4.18
C LEU A 50 -0.79 -2.75 -3.47
N ILE A 51 -0.77 -3.59 -2.42
CA ILE A 51 -1.97 -3.87 -1.62
C ILE A 51 -2.44 -2.57 -0.96
N PHE A 52 -1.56 -1.85 -0.27
CA PHE A 52 -1.94 -0.64 0.47
C PHE A 52 -2.34 0.51 -0.45
N GLU A 53 -1.64 0.72 -1.57
CA GLU A 53 -2.06 1.67 -2.62
C GLU A 53 -3.46 1.33 -3.17
N THR A 54 -3.75 0.04 -3.35
CA THR A 54 -5.07 -0.42 -3.76
C THR A 54 -6.12 -0.19 -2.68
N THR A 55 -5.80 -0.44 -1.41
CA THR A 55 -6.66 -0.18 -0.25
C THR A 55 -7.05 1.29 -0.17
N LEU A 56 -6.05 2.19 -0.26
CA LEU A 56 -6.26 3.65 -0.26
C LEU A 56 -7.16 4.08 -1.42
N ARG A 57 -6.94 3.54 -2.63
CA ARG A 57 -7.79 3.84 -3.78
C ARG A 57 -9.25 3.42 -3.56
N ILE A 58 -9.50 2.28 -2.90
CA ILE A 58 -10.87 1.85 -2.57
C ILE A 58 -11.50 2.80 -1.55
N ARG A 59 -10.78 3.16 -0.47
CA ARG A 59 -11.27 4.08 0.56
C ARG A 59 -11.61 5.46 -0.01
N ARG A 60 -10.73 6.03 -0.84
CA ARG A 60 -10.96 7.34 -1.50
C ARG A 60 -12.19 7.31 -2.39
N ARG A 61 -12.39 6.25 -3.19
CA ARG A 61 -13.60 6.10 -4.01
C ARG A 61 -14.87 6.07 -3.18
N ARG A 62 -14.86 5.38 -2.03
CA ARG A 62 -16.01 5.36 -1.10
C ARG A 62 -16.31 6.74 -0.53
N GLN A 63 -15.29 7.51 -0.16
CA GLN A 63 -15.44 8.87 0.35
C GLN A 63 -15.98 9.84 -0.71
N SER A 64 -15.59 9.70 -1.98
CA SER A 64 -16.09 10.54 -3.08
C SER A 64 -17.47 10.16 -3.60
N SER A 65 -18.08 9.08 -3.08
CA SER A 65 -19.42 8.61 -3.47
C SER A 65 -20.51 9.07 -2.48
N ILE A 66 -20.15 9.95 -1.54
CA ILE A 66 -21.00 10.61 -0.54
C ILE A 66 -21.00 12.10 -0.89
#